data_AF-A0A8C2MXM5-F1
#
_entry.id   AF-A0A8C2MXM5-F1
#
_cell.length_a   1.000
_cell.length_b   1.000
_cell.length_c   1.000
_cell.angle_alpha   90.00
_cell.angle_beta   90.00
_cell.angle_gamma   90.00
#
_symmetry.space_group_name_H-M   'P 1'
#
loop_
_entity.id
_entity.type
_entity.pdbx_description
1 polymer ?
#
loop_
_entity_poly.entity_id
_entity_poly.type
_entity_poly.pdbx_seq_one_letter_code
_entity_poly.pdbx_strand_id
1 'polypeptide(L)'
;MVARKRKAGACGHEGSTPSPPGYSAIPVKFTKQQQASHYLYVKQHRVRGDTQSTWPPNKTLFVLNVPPYCTEECLSRLLSSCGTIKTVDLKEKPDHAESPKEAKSKFFHPKPVPGFRVAYVVFQKPSGVSAALNLKGPLLVSTENHPVKTGIHNLAQLRKKFEEDKQRIELMRAQRKFRPY
;
A
#
# COMPACT_ATOMS: atom_id res chain seq x y z
N MET A 1 -14.48 47.92 -30.60
CA MET A 1 -14.55 46.45 -30.38
C MET A 1 -13.13 45.90 -30.40
N VAL A 2 -12.56 45.51 -29.25
CA VAL A 2 -11.22 44.91 -29.17
C VAL A 2 -11.36 43.46 -28.75
N ALA A 3 -11.06 42.56 -29.67
CA ALA A 3 -11.14 41.11 -29.48
C ALA A 3 -10.08 40.63 -28.48
N ARG A 4 -10.52 40.14 -27.32
CA ARG A 4 -9.65 39.49 -26.33
C ARG A 4 -9.32 38.07 -26.82
N LYS A 5 -8.15 37.91 -27.42
CA LYS A 5 -7.51 36.63 -27.74
C LYS A 5 -7.27 35.86 -26.43
N ARG A 6 -8.05 34.81 -26.19
CA ARG A 6 -7.84 33.90 -25.06
C ARG A 6 -6.55 33.12 -25.30
N LYS A 7 -5.52 33.45 -24.53
CA LYS A 7 -4.27 32.68 -24.46
C LYS A 7 -4.62 31.34 -23.80
N ALA A 8 -4.48 30.24 -24.53
CA ALA A 8 -4.60 28.91 -23.97
C ALA A 8 -3.60 28.78 -22.81
N GLY A 9 -4.12 28.41 -21.62
CA GLY A 9 -3.28 28.08 -20.48
C GLY A 9 -2.39 26.90 -20.85
N ALA A 10 -1.09 27.15 -20.89
CA ALA A 10 -0.10 26.11 -21.07
C ALA A 10 -0.27 25.06 -19.95
N CYS A 11 -0.53 23.81 -20.35
CA CYS A 11 -0.46 22.65 -19.47
C CYS A 11 0.85 22.71 -18.68
N GLY A 12 0.72 22.61 -17.35
CA GLY A 12 1.81 22.74 -16.41
C GLY A 12 2.96 21.78 -16.69
N HIS A 13 4.15 22.29 -16.49
CA HIS A 13 5.42 21.58 -16.54
C HIS A 13 5.42 20.44 -15.50
N GLU A 14 5.49 19.19 -15.98
CA GLU A 14 5.77 17.97 -15.20
C GLU A 14 7.16 18.12 -14.54
N GLY A 15 7.23 18.62 -13.31
CA GLY A 15 8.54 19.11 -12.84
C GLY A 15 8.68 19.35 -11.35
N SER A 16 8.23 18.43 -10.50
CA SER A 16 8.84 18.11 -9.20
C SER A 16 7.98 17.05 -8.54
N THR A 17 8.43 15.80 -8.56
CA THR A 17 7.83 14.77 -7.70
C THR A 17 8.06 15.18 -6.24
N PRO A 18 7.01 15.27 -5.39
CA PRO A 18 7.17 15.64 -3.98
C PRO A 18 7.77 14.48 -3.19
N SER A 19 9.05 14.18 -3.40
CA SER A 19 9.75 13.09 -2.75
C SER A 19 10.60 13.57 -1.57
N PRO A 20 10.61 12.86 -0.45
CA PRO A 20 11.62 13.05 0.59
C PRO A 20 13.05 12.86 0.03
N PRO A 21 14.09 13.44 0.66
CA PRO A 21 15.46 13.33 0.19
C PRO A 21 15.92 11.87 -0.01
N GLY A 22 16.32 11.55 -1.25
CA GLY A 22 16.81 10.22 -1.62
C GLY A 22 15.74 9.15 -1.88
N TYR A 23 14.48 9.55 -2.11
CA TYR A 23 13.41 8.68 -2.60
C TYR A 23 12.98 9.12 -4.00
N SER A 24 12.61 8.15 -4.85
CA SER A 24 11.86 8.43 -6.08
C SER A 24 10.37 8.29 -5.80
N ALA A 25 9.55 9.25 -6.23
CA ALA A 25 8.09 9.12 -6.10
C ALA A 25 7.51 8.49 -7.37
N ILE A 26 6.80 7.37 -7.20
CA ILE A 26 6.05 6.71 -8.26
C ILE A 26 4.58 7.12 -8.09
N PRO A 27 4.00 7.88 -9.03
CA PRO A 27 2.57 8.16 -9.01
C PRO A 27 1.78 6.89 -9.35
N VAL A 28 0.73 6.64 -8.59
CA VAL A 28 -0.10 5.44 -8.70
C VAL A 28 -1.56 5.86 -8.71
N LYS A 29 -2.31 5.36 -9.68
CA LYS A 29 -3.75 5.60 -9.83
C LYS A 29 -4.50 4.29 -9.61
N PHE A 30 -5.54 4.32 -8.80
CA PHE A 30 -6.34 3.12 -8.55
C PHE A 30 -7.33 2.85 -9.67
N THR A 31 -7.90 3.89 -10.27
CA THR A 31 -8.92 3.77 -11.31
C THR A 31 -8.64 4.77 -12.43
N LYS A 32 -9.01 4.43 -13.67
CA LYS A 32 -8.88 5.33 -14.83
C LYS A 32 -9.63 6.66 -14.66
N GLN A 33 -10.74 6.63 -13.92
CA GLN A 33 -11.59 7.80 -13.62
C GLN A 33 -11.07 8.67 -12.46
N GLN A 34 -10.05 8.20 -11.72
CA GLN A 34 -9.59 8.89 -10.53
C GLN A 34 -8.64 10.04 -10.91
N GLN A 35 -8.97 11.26 -10.49
CA GLN A 35 -8.12 12.43 -10.67
C GLN A 35 -6.99 12.49 -9.63
N ALA A 36 -7.23 11.98 -8.42
CA ALA A 36 -6.23 11.91 -7.36
C ALA A 36 -5.23 10.78 -7.62
N SER A 37 -3.93 11.11 -7.59
CA SER A 37 -2.85 10.11 -7.63
C SER A 37 -2.32 9.88 -6.21
N HIS A 38 -2.06 8.62 -5.86
CA HIS A 38 -1.34 8.26 -4.65
C HIS A 38 0.14 8.10 -4.99
N TYR A 39 1.04 8.58 -4.13
CA TYR A 39 2.48 8.49 -4.39
C TYR A 39 3.10 7.38 -3.54
N LEU A 40 3.76 6.43 -4.19
CA LEU A 40 4.63 5.46 -3.54
C LEU A 40 6.05 6.02 -3.54
N TYR A 41 6.74 5.97 -2.41
CA TYR A 41 8.12 6.43 -2.33
C TYR A 41 9.05 5.23 -2.35
N VAL A 42 9.84 5.11 -3.41
CA VAL A 42 10.79 4.01 -3.58
C VAL A 42 12.20 4.47 -3.31
N LYS A 43 12.99 3.59 -2.70
CA LYS A 43 14.40 3.80 -2.43
C LYS A 43 15.12 2.47 -2.55
N GLN A 44 16.33 2.47 -3.07
CA GLN A 44 17.17 1.28 -3.00
C GLN A 44 17.44 0.97 -1.54
N HIS A 45 17.13 -0.25 -1.12
CA HIS A 45 17.43 -0.68 0.22
C HIS A 45 18.94 -0.89 0.35
N ARG A 46 19.59 -0.06 1.17
CA ARG A 46 21.01 -0.18 1.49
C ARG A 46 21.12 -0.50 2.98
N VAL A 47 21.33 -1.78 3.28
CA VAL A 47 21.65 -2.23 4.64
C VAL A 47 23.03 -1.67 5.00
N ARG A 48 23.13 -0.95 6.11
CA ARG A 48 24.40 -0.60 6.74
C ARG A 48 24.68 -1.67 7.79
N GLY A 49 25.67 -2.54 7.57
CA GLY A 49 26.22 -3.46 8.57
C GLY A 49 26.00 -4.95 8.26
N ASP A 50 27.09 -5.72 8.40
CA ASP A 50 27.27 -7.15 8.13
C ASP A 50 26.56 -8.09 9.12
N THR A 51 25.28 -7.86 9.42
CA THR A 51 24.54 -8.71 10.37
C THR A 51 23.30 -9.30 9.71
N GLN A 52 23.42 -10.57 9.28
CA GLN A 52 22.32 -11.51 9.00
C GLN A 52 21.10 -10.91 8.29
N SER A 53 21.32 -10.25 7.14
CA SER A 53 20.21 -9.64 6.43
C SER A 53 19.36 -10.72 5.76
N THR A 54 18.13 -10.90 6.22
CA THR A 54 17.09 -11.72 5.55
C THR A 54 16.89 -11.31 4.07
N TRP A 55 17.40 -10.15 3.67
CA TRP A 55 17.20 -9.51 2.38
C TRP A 55 18.52 -9.39 1.60
N PRO A 56 18.57 -9.84 0.33
CA PRO A 56 19.80 -9.74 -0.46
C PRO A 56 20.16 -8.27 -0.76
N PRO A 57 21.42 -7.85 -0.50
CA PRO A 57 21.86 -6.49 -0.76
C PRO A 57 21.84 -6.18 -2.27
N ASN A 58 21.58 -4.92 -2.64
CA ASN A 58 21.52 -4.41 -4.02
C ASN A 58 20.46 -5.06 -4.94
N LYS A 59 19.64 -5.96 -4.42
CA LYS A 59 18.50 -6.58 -5.13
C LYS A 59 17.16 -6.21 -4.52
N THR A 60 17.18 -5.45 -3.42
CA THR A 60 16.02 -5.10 -2.61
C THR A 60 15.63 -3.64 -2.83
N LEU A 61 14.36 -3.46 -3.20
CA LEU A 61 13.71 -2.16 -3.31
C LEU A 61 12.87 -1.94 -2.06
N PHE A 62 13.11 -0.83 -1.37
CA PHE A 62 12.30 -0.39 -0.24
C PHE A 62 11.21 0.55 -0.75
N VAL A 63 9.95 0.23 -0.45
CA VAL A 63 8.78 1.03 -0.82
C VAL A 63 8.08 1.52 0.44
N LEU A 64 7.86 2.82 0.52
CA LEU A 64 7.15 3.51 1.58
C LEU A 64 5.79 3.99 1.08
N ASN A 65 4.86 4.22 2.03
CA ASN A 65 3.52 4.73 1.79
C ASN A 65 2.64 3.76 1.00
N VAL A 66 2.78 2.45 1.25
CA VAL A 66 1.94 1.44 0.60
C VAL A 66 0.56 1.43 1.28
N PRO A 67 -0.53 1.70 0.53
CA PRO A 67 -1.87 1.70 1.10
C PRO A 67 -2.28 0.30 1.59
N PRO A 68 -3.19 0.21 2.58
CA PRO A 68 -3.69 -1.07 3.11
C PRO A 68 -4.42 -1.93 2.07
N TYR A 69 -4.89 -1.32 0.98
CA TYR A 69 -5.57 -2.01 -0.12
C TYR A 69 -4.60 -2.66 -1.12
N CYS A 70 -3.31 -2.31 -1.07
CA CYS A 70 -2.31 -2.82 -1.99
C CYS A 70 -1.73 -4.14 -1.46
N THR A 71 -2.03 -5.25 -2.13
CA THR A 71 -1.50 -6.58 -1.81
C THR A 71 -0.14 -6.83 -2.45
N GLU A 72 0.56 -7.88 -2.01
CA GLU A 72 1.83 -8.34 -2.58
C GLU A 72 1.71 -8.64 -4.07
N GLU A 73 0.62 -9.28 -4.48
CA GLU A 73 0.30 -9.54 -5.89
C GLU A 73 0.18 -8.25 -6.70
N CYS A 74 -0.41 -7.22 -6.10
CA CYS A 74 -0.57 -5.94 -6.75
C CYS A 74 0.79 -5.28 -6.99
N LEU A 75 1.65 -5.23 -5.96
CA LEU A 75 3.01 -4.74 -6.10
C LEU A 75 3.81 -5.57 -7.11
N SER A 76 3.62 -6.88 -7.12
CA SER A 76 4.26 -7.78 -8.07
C SER A 76 3.88 -7.44 -9.51
N ARG A 77 2.59 -7.25 -9.79
CA ARG A 77 2.12 -6.83 -11.12
C ARG A 77 2.63 -5.45 -11.52
N LEU A 78 2.60 -4.48 -10.60
CA LEU A 78 3.05 -3.11 -10.85
C LEU A 78 4.54 -3.08 -11.23
N LEU A 79 5.35 -3.83 -10.50
CA LEU A 79 6.81 -3.88 -10.66
C LEU A 79 7.26 -4.93 -11.69
N SER A 80 6.37 -5.76 -12.21
CA SER A 80 6.65 -6.68 -13.32
C SER A 80 7.14 -5.93 -14.56
N SER A 81 6.68 -4.69 -14.75
CA SER A 81 7.16 -3.79 -15.79
C SER A 81 8.67 -3.48 -15.70
N CYS A 82 9.25 -3.56 -14.50
CA CYS A 82 10.66 -3.27 -14.21
C CYS A 82 11.56 -4.51 -14.23
N GLY A 83 10.99 -5.70 -14.02
CA GLY A 83 11.73 -6.95 -14.06
C GLY A 83 11.10 -8.07 -13.23
N THR A 84 11.77 -9.23 -13.24
CA THR A 84 11.33 -10.44 -12.53
C THR A 84 11.52 -10.30 -11.02
N ILE A 85 10.41 -10.45 -10.30
CA ILE A 85 10.35 -10.34 -8.84
C ILE A 85 10.47 -11.73 -8.23
N LYS A 86 11.26 -11.85 -7.16
CA LYS A 86 11.48 -13.09 -6.42
C LYS A 86 10.53 -13.19 -5.23
N THR A 87 10.51 -12.16 -4.38
CA THR A 87 9.63 -12.08 -3.20
C THR A 87 9.19 -10.64 -2.95
N VAL A 88 8.00 -10.48 -2.39
CA VAL A 88 7.44 -9.20 -1.94
C VAL A 88 6.96 -9.39 -0.51
N ASP A 89 7.43 -8.55 0.39
CA ASP A 89 7.10 -8.67 1.80
C ASP A 89 6.60 -7.35 2.36
N LEU A 90 5.39 -7.36 2.91
CA LEU A 90 4.74 -6.20 3.50
C LEU A 90 4.93 -6.16 5.02
N LYS A 91 5.53 -5.09 5.54
CA LYS A 91 5.73 -4.87 6.98
C LYS A 91 5.03 -3.59 7.42
N GLU A 92 4.49 -3.57 8.63
CA GLU A 92 3.77 -2.39 9.16
C GLU A 92 4.71 -1.25 9.53
N LYS A 93 5.93 -1.56 9.97
CA LYS A 93 6.97 -0.58 10.35
C LYS A 93 8.27 -0.83 9.58
N PRO A 94 8.96 0.23 9.11
CA PRO A 94 10.33 0.11 8.61
C PRO A 94 11.25 -0.36 9.75
N ASP A 95 12.24 -1.16 9.41
CA ASP A 95 13.00 -2.08 10.26
C ASP A 95 13.88 -1.47 11.38
N HIS A 96 13.34 -0.54 12.19
CA HIS A 96 14.05 0.04 13.34
C HIS A 96 13.42 -0.30 14.70
N ALA A 97 12.61 -1.36 14.75
CA ALA A 97 12.30 -2.07 15.98
C ALA A 97 11.75 -3.44 15.59
N GLU A 98 12.41 -4.51 16.02
CA GLU A 98 11.68 -5.73 16.34
C GLU A 98 10.56 -5.32 17.29
N SER A 99 9.34 -5.12 16.80
CA SER A 99 8.20 -5.19 17.71
C SER A 99 8.19 -6.63 18.18
N PRO A 100 8.37 -6.91 19.48
CA PRO A 100 8.21 -8.25 20.00
C PRO A 100 6.87 -8.76 19.47
N LYS A 101 6.82 -10.01 18.98
CA LYS A 101 5.54 -10.68 18.75
C LYS A 101 4.87 -10.72 20.12
N GLU A 102 4.04 -9.72 20.43
CA GLU A 102 3.35 -9.64 21.70
C GLU A 102 2.66 -10.99 21.92
N ALA A 103 2.87 -11.56 23.10
CA ALA A 103 2.32 -12.86 23.45
C ALA A 103 0.80 -12.77 23.26
N LYS A 104 0.27 -13.47 22.25
CA LYS A 104 -1.16 -13.47 21.95
C LYS A 104 -1.89 -13.98 23.19
N SER A 105 -2.64 -13.10 23.85
CA SER A 105 -3.46 -13.53 24.98
C SER A 105 -4.51 -14.54 24.51
N LYS A 106 -4.91 -15.48 25.37
CA LYS A 106 -5.94 -16.48 25.06
C LYS A 106 -7.33 -15.87 24.84
N PHE A 107 -7.55 -14.64 25.30
CA PHE A 107 -8.86 -13.99 25.33
C PHE A 107 -8.99 -12.80 24.36
N PHE A 108 -7.90 -12.07 24.15
CA PHE A 108 -7.85 -10.94 23.23
C PHE A 108 -6.99 -11.30 22.03
N HIS A 109 -7.68 -11.49 20.90
CA HIS A 109 -7.05 -11.61 19.59
C HIS A 109 -7.25 -10.28 18.85
N PRO A 110 -6.38 -9.28 19.06
CA PRO A 110 -6.49 -8.01 18.35
C PRO A 110 -6.45 -8.28 16.85
N LYS A 111 -7.48 -7.81 16.14
CA LYS A 111 -7.50 -7.89 14.67
C LYS A 111 -6.46 -6.88 14.16
N PRO A 112 -5.55 -7.29 13.27
CA PRO A 112 -4.56 -6.37 12.72
C PRO A 112 -5.27 -5.22 12.01
N VAL A 113 -4.96 -3.99 12.42
CA VAL A 113 -5.59 -2.80 11.87
C VAL A 113 -5.04 -2.58 10.45
N PRO A 114 -5.91 -2.39 9.44
CA PRO A 114 -5.45 -2.03 8.10
C PRO A 114 -4.87 -0.62 8.11
N GLY A 115 -3.54 -0.52 8.22
CA GLY A 115 -2.77 0.72 8.12
C GLY A 115 -1.92 0.80 6.87
N PHE A 116 -1.28 1.96 6.66
CA PHE A 116 -0.22 2.08 5.67
C PHE A 116 0.98 1.24 6.07
N ARG A 117 1.58 0.57 5.10
CA ARG A 117 2.68 -0.37 5.29
C ARG A 117 3.91 0.07 4.48
N VAL A 118 5.04 -0.53 4.82
CA VAL A 118 6.25 -0.54 4.00
C VAL A 118 6.36 -1.89 3.29
N ALA A 119 6.92 -1.89 2.08
CA ALA A 119 7.18 -3.11 1.34
C ALA A 119 8.68 -3.28 1.05
N TYR A 120 9.14 -4.51 1.13
CA TYR A 120 10.44 -4.95 0.66
C TYR A 120 10.22 -5.82 -0.57
N VAL A 121 10.72 -5.36 -1.71
CA VAL A 121 10.59 -6.09 -2.98
C VAL A 121 11.96 -6.58 -3.40
N VAL A 122 12.12 -7.90 -3.50
CA VAL A 122 13.35 -8.54 -3.96
C VAL A 122 13.24 -8.85 -5.45
N PHE A 123 14.11 -8.24 -6.24
CA PHE A 123 14.24 -8.56 -7.66
C PHE A 123 15.24 -9.69 -7.88
N GLN A 124 15.04 -10.46 -8.94
CA GLN A 124 15.99 -11.50 -9.34
C GLN A 124 17.30 -10.88 -9.86
N LYS A 125 17.19 -9.76 -10.61
CA LYS A 125 18.30 -9.01 -11.20
C LYS A 125 18.39 -7.60 -10.58
N PRO A 126 19.60 -7.07 -10.35
CA PRO A 126 19.78 -5.71 -9.83
C PRO A 126 19.32 -4.63 -10.83
N SER A 127 19.25 -4.96 -12.13
CA SER A 127 18.68 -4.10 -13.18
C SER A 127 17.22 -3.74 -12.91
N GLY A 128 16.46 -4.61 -12.24
CA GLY A 128 15.07 -4.33 -11.87
C GLY A 128 14.95 -3.22 -10.83
N VAL A 129 15.92 -3.11 -9.92
CA VAL A 129 15.97 -2.07 -8.89
C VAL A 129 16.26 -0.71 -9.52
N SER A 130 17.24 -0.63 -10.43
CA SER A 130 17.56 0.62 -11.13
C SER A 130 16.43 1.06 -12.08
N ALA A 131 15.76 0.12 -12.74
CA ALA A 131 14.57 0.41 -13.55
C ALA A 131 13.43 0.96 -12.68
N ALA A 132 13.17 0.36 -11.52
CA ALA A 132 12.13 0.80 -10.59
C ALA A 132 12.39 2.21 -10.02
N LEU A 133 13.65 2.58 -9.77
CA LEU A 133 14.01 3.94 -9.35
C LEU A 133 13.75 5.00 -10.42
N ASN A 134 13.85 4.61 -11.69
CA ASN A 134 13.66 5.49 -12.85
C ASN A 134 12.24 5.44 -13.43
N LEU A 135 11.33 4.64 -12.84
CA LEU A 135 9.94 4.61 -13.26
C LEU A 135 9.29 5.99 -13.10
N LYS A 136 8.92 6.58 -14.24
CA LYS A 136 8.17 7.83 -14.32
C LYS A 136 6.91 7.56 -15.11
N GLY A 137 5.84 7.19 -14.42
CA GLY A 137 4.54 7.00 -15.04
C GLY A 137 3.45 6.70 -14.01
N PRO A 138 2.20 7.14 -14.25
CA PRO A 138 1.07 6.82 -13.38
C PRO A 138 0.74 5.33 -13.52
N LEU A 139 1.15 4.51 -12.55
CA LEU A 139 0.86 3.09 -12.55
C LEU A 139 -0.61 2.83 -12.19
N LEU A 140 -1.30 2.03 -12.99
CA LEU A 140 -2.70 1.66 -12.74
C LEU A 140 -2.77 0.40 -11.87
N VAL A 141 -3.39 0.52 -10.69
CA VAL A 141 -3.49 -0.56 -9.69
C VAL A 141 -4.66 -1.48 -9.97
N SER A 142 -5.86 -0.93 -10.23
CA SER A 142 -7.04 -1.75 -10.52
C SER A 142 -7.07 -2.10 -11.99
N THR A 143 -6.91 -3.38 -12.26
CA THR A 143 -7.14 -3.95 -13.58
C THR A 143 -8.45 -4.73 -13.54
N GLU A 144 -9.07 -4.97 -14.70
CA GLU A 144 -10.34 -5.70 -14.80
C GLU A 144 -10.25 -7.10 -14.19
N ASN A 145 -9.07 -7.72 -14.29
CA ASN A 145 -8.81 -9.05 -13.73
C ASN A 145 -8.58 -9.04 -12.21
N HIS A 146 -8.22 -7.90 -11.60
CA HIS A 146 -8.01 -7.77 -10.15
C HIS A 146 -8.46 -6.37 -9.68
N PRO A 147 -9.76 -6.20 -9.38
CA PRO A 147 -10.26 -4.94 -8.83
C PRO A 147 -9.76 -4.77 -7.39
N VAL A 148 -9.06 -3.66 -7.13
CA VAL A 148 -8.69 -3.30 -5.76
C VAL A 148 -9.85 -2.57 -5.11
N LYS A 149 -10.42 -3.18 -4.06
CA LYS A 149 -11.52 -2.59 -3.28
C LYS A 149 -11.00 -1.41 -2.47
N THR A 150 -11.28 -0.20 -2.93
CA THR A 150 -10.88 1.05 -2.27
C THR A 150 -11.92 1.53 -1.24
N GLY A 151 -11.58 2.61 -0.52
CA GLY A 151 -12.26 3.07 0.70
C GLY A 151 -13.79 3.06 0.70
N ILE A 152 -14.46 3.53 -0.36
CA ILE A 152 -15.94 3.59 -0.40
C ILE A 152 -16.55 2.18 -0.43
N HIS A 153 -16.00 1.29 -1.27
CA HIS A 153 -16.49 -0.07 -1.36
C HIS A 153 -16.22 -0.83 -0.06
N ASN A 154 -15.04 -0.65 0.54
CA ASN A 154 -14.72 -1.26 1.82
C ASN A 154 -15.64 -0.74 2.96
N LEU A 155 -15.93 0.56 2.98
CA LEU A 155 -16.82 1.16 3.96
C LEU A 155 -18.25 0.61 3.87
N ALA A 156 -18.76 0.40 2.66
CA ALA A 156 -20.08 -0.22 2.46
C ALA A 156 -20.12 -1.64 3.03
N GLN A 157 -19.07 -2.44 2.82
CA GLN A 157 -18.99 -3.80 3.39
C GLN A 157 -18.92 -3.78 4.92
N LEU A 158 -18.12 -2.87 5.50
CA LEU A 158 -18.02 -2.71 6.95
C LEU A 158 -19.36 -2.30 7.58
N ARG A 159 -20.11 -1.39 6.94
CA ARG A 159 -21.46 -1.01 7.39
C ARG A 159 -22.41 -2.19 7.42
N LYS A 160 -22.41 -3.02 6.37
CA LYS A 160 -23.25 -4.23 6.33
C LYS A 160 -22.92 -5.18 7.47
N LYS A 161 -21.63 -5.45 7.68
CA LYS A 161 -21.16 -6.31 8.77
C LYS A 161 -21.53 -5.75 10.16
N PHE A 162 -21.43 -4.43 10.33
CA PHE A 162 -21.81 -3.79 11.58
C PHE A 162 -23.30 -4.00 11.90
N GLU A 163 -24.18 -3.91 10.89
CA GLU A 163 -25.61 -4.16 11.08
C GLU A 163 -25.90 -5.63 11.44
N GLU A 164 -25.20 -6.57 10.80
CA GLU A 164 -25.28 -8.01 11.12
C GLU A 164 -24.82 -8.29 12.57
N ASP A 165 -23.69 -7.71 12.98
CA ASP A 165 -23.15 -7.86 14.33
C ASP A 165 -24.08 -7.25 15.38
N LYS A 166 -24.75 -6.12 15.07
CA LYS A 166 -25.75 -5.48 15.94
C LYS A 166 -26.94 -6.40 16.19
N GLN A 167 -27.51 -7.01 15.14
CA GLN A 167 -28.60 -7.99 15.26
C GLN A 167 -28.19 -9.20 16.10
N ARG A 168 -26.96 -9.69 15.91
CA ARG A 168 -26.42 -10.81 16.69
C ARG A 168 -26.29 -10.49 18.18
N ILE A 169 -25.86 -9.29 18.52
CA ILE A 169 -25.74 -8.83 19.92
C ILE A 169 -27.11 -8.72 20.58
N GLU A 170 -28.11 -8.18 19.87
CA GLU A 170 -29.49 -8.10 20.36
C GLU A 170 -30.06 -9.50 20.64
N LEU A 171 -29.86 -10.46 19.73
CA LEU A 171 -30.27 -11.86 19.93
C LEU A 171 -29.58 -12.48 21.16
N MET A 172 -28.27 -12.28 21.31
CA MET A 172 -27.52 -12.78 22.47
C MET A 172 -28.01 -12.14 23.78
N ARG A 173 -28.35 -10.86 23.78
CA ARG A 173 -28.91 -10.18 24.96
C ARG A 173 -30.29 -10.72 25.31
N ALA A 174 -31.14 -11.00 24.33
CA ALA A 174 -32.46 -11.59 24.55
C ALA A 174 -32.37 -13.04 25.08
N GLN A 175 -31.37 -13.80 24.66
CA GLN A 175 -31.14 -15.18 25.11
C GLN A 175 -30.44 -15.29 26.47
N ARG A 176 -29.80 -14.21 26.95
CA ARG A 176 -29.19 -14.17 28.30
C ARG A 176 -30.29 -14.23 29.36
N LYS A 177 -30.66 -15.44 29.80
CA LYS A 177 -31.37 -15.66 31.05
C LYS A 177 -30.38 -15.69 32.20
N PHE A 178 -30.52 -14.73 33.10
CA PHE A 178 -29.85 -14.78 34.41
C PHE A 178 -30.41 -15.99 35.17
N ARG A 179 -29.54 -16.93 35.55
CA ARG A 179 -29.89 -18.07 36.40
C ARG A 179 -29.26 -17.84 37.77
N PRO A 180 -30.02 -17.31 38.74
CA PRO A 180 -29.55 -17.26 40.11
C PRO A 180 -29.72 -18.65 40.72
N TYR A 181 -28.58 -19.28 41.02
CA TYR A 181 -28.39 -20.54 41.78
C TYR A 181 -28.90 -21.82 41.11
#